data_AF-A0A095APL7-F1
#
_entry.id   AF-A0A095APL7-F1
#
_cell.length_a   1.000
_cell.length_b   1.000
_cell.length_c   1.000
_cell.angle_alpha   90.00
_cell.angle_beta   90.00
_cell.angle_gamma   90.00
#
_symmetry.space_group_name_H-M   'P 1'
#
loop_
_entity.id
_entity.type
_entity.pdbx_description
1 polymer ?
#
loop_
_entity_poly.entity_id
_entity_poly.type
_entity_poly.pdbx_seq_one_letter_code
_entity_poly.pdbx_strand_id
1 'polypeptide(L)'
;MLRLAEPSFAWSVKNQARMHIRNGDTPYSSSVDAMRYWPETATAIAARRQGLEGFEIAAPLGLDDLMNLVLRPSPHFSGEKRAIFEDRSQTKGWFTTWPLLRRT
;
A
#
# COMPACT_ATOMS: atom_id res chain seq x y z
N MET A 1 2.23 -22.03 7.38
CA MET A 1 2.17 -21.83 8.84
C MET A 1 1.05 -20.87 9.28
N LEU A 2 0.86 -19.65 8.75
CA LEU A 2 -0.36 -18.88 9.10
C LEU A 2 -1.64 -19.41 8.43
N ARG A 3 -1.59 -19.71 7.13
CA ARG A 3 -2.74 -20.28 6.39
C ARG A 3 -3.27 -21.61 6.93
N LEU A 4 -2.41 -22.37 7.61
CA LEU A 4 -2.80 -23.63 8.24
C LEU A 4 -3.36 -23.40 9.65
N ALA A 5 -2.83 -22.41 10.38
CA ALA A 5 -3.24 -22.10 11.73
C ALA A 5 -4.58 -21.35 11.80
N GLU A 6 -4.84 -20.46 10.83
CA GLU A 6 -6.12 -19.75 10.71
C GLU A 6 -6.48 -19.60 9.22
N PRO A 7 -7.18 -20.57 8.62
CA PRO A 7 -7.47 -20.60 7.20
C PRO A 7 -8.58 -19.63 6.80
N SER A 8 -9.37 -19.07 7.73
CA SER A 8 -10.46 -18.15 7.40
C SER A 8 -9.97 -16.81 6.84
N PHE A 9 -8.70 -16.42 7.06
CA PHE A 9 -8.11 -15.22 6.51
C PHE A 9 -7.22 -15.50 5.29
N ALA A 10 -7.32 -14.62 4.28
CA ALA A 10 -6.47 -14.63 3.10
C ALA A 10 -5.07 -14.04 3.39
N TRP A 11 -4.27 -14.74 4.20
CA TRP A 11 -2.94 -14.25 4.60
C TRP A 11 -2.01 -13.97 3.41
N SER A 12 -1.51 -12.73 3.35
CA SER A 12 -0.43 -12.27 2.46
C SER A 12 0.76 -11.80 3.30
N VAL A 13 1.79 -12.62 3.38
CA VAL A 13 3.02 -12.31 4.15
C VAL A 13 4.15 -11.98 3.18
N LYS A 14 4.78 -10.83 3.37
CA LYS A 14 5.94 -10.38 2.59
C LYS A 14 7.02 -9.88 3.53
N ASN A 15 8.28 -10.18 3.21
CA ASN A 15 9.42 -9.65 3.93
C ASN A 15 9.86 -8.33 3.27
N GLN A 16 9.47 -7.19 3.86
CA GLN A 16 9.75 -5.86 3.30
C GLN A 16 11.25 -5.55 3.21
N ALA A 17 12.08 -6.10 4.11
CA ALA A 17 13.53 -5.87 4.09
C ALA A 17 14.20 -6.28 2.77
N ARG A 18 13.60 -7.24 2.04
CA ARG A 18 14.13 -7.73 0.74
C ARG A 18 13.41 -7.16 -0.48
N MET A 19 12.35 -6.36 -0.27
CA MET A 19 11.53 -5.89 -1.39
C MET A 19 12.18 -4.81 -2.23
N HIS A 20 13.13 -4.05 -1.67
CA HIS A 20 13.91 -3.09 -2.42
C HIS A 20 14.68 -3.75 -3.58
N ILE A 21 15.27 -4.93 -3.38
CA ILE A 21 15.99 -5.68 -4.43
C ILE A 21 15.06 -6.02 -5.58
N ARG A 22 13.88 -6.56 -5.28
CA ARG A 22 12.90 -6.96 -6.29
C ARG A 22 12.36 -5.75 -7.07
N ASN A 23 12.18 -4.63 -6.40
CA ASN A 23 11.58 -3.44 -6.98
C ASN A 23 12.59 -2.50 -7.66
N GLY A 24 13.90 -2.79 -7.52
CA GLY A 24 14.95 -1.88 -7.97
C GLY A 24 14.97 -0.56 -7.21
N ASP A 25 14.62 -0.61 -5.92
CA ASP A 25 14.62 0.55 -5.02
C ASP A 25 15.86 0.54 -4.13
N THR A 26 16.16 1.69 -3.52
CA THR A 26 17.14 1.77 -2.43
C THR A 26 16.65 0.99 -1.21
N PRO A 27 17.55 0.45 -0.38
CA PRO A 27 17.17 -0.26 0.83
C PRO A 27 16.26 0.58 1.75
N TYR A 28 15.15 0.01 2.16
CA TYR A 28 14.22 0.67 3.07
C TYR A 28 14.76 0.64 4.50
N SER A 29 14.64 1.77 5.20
CA SER A 29 15.06 1.92 6.59
C SER A 29 14.10 1.28 7.60
N SER A 30 12.82 1.12 7.23
CA SER A 30 11.77 0.51 8.05
C SER A 30 10.59 0.06 7.19
N SER A 31 9.64 -0.67 7.78
CA SER A 31 8.37 -1.00 7.10
C SER A 31 7.56 0.24 6.73
N VAL A 32 7.60 1.29 7.56
CA VAL A 32 6.90 2.56 7.29
C VAL A 32 7.56 3.32 6.15
N ASP A 33 8.89 3.27 6.07
CA ASP A 33 9.63 3.84 4.94
C ASP A 33 9.34 3.09 3.63
N ALA A 34 9.31 1.75 3.67
CA ALA A 34 8.96 0.90 2.52
C ALA A 34 7.58 1.25 1.92
N MET A 35 6.63 1.72 2.72
CA MET A 35 5.29 2.12 2.25
C MET A 35 5.32 3.36 1.36
N ARG A 36 6.33 4.23 1.46
CA ARG A 36 6.50 5.38 0.55
C ARG A 36 6.79 4.96 -0.88
N TYR A 37 7.25 3.73 -1.06
CA TYR A 37 7.54 3.09 -2.35
C TYR A 37 6.36 2.24 -2.86
N TRP A 38 5.16 2.40 -2.30
CA TRP A 38 3.97 1.73 -2.83
C TRP A 38 3.36 2.53 -3.99
N PRO A 39 2.67 1.88 -4.94
CA PRO A 39 2.22 2.54 -6.16
C PRO A 39 1.20 3.66 -5.94
N GLU A 40 0.28 3.49 -4.98
CA GLU A 40 -0.81 4.44 -4.73
C GLU A 40 -0.68 5.11 -3.34
N THR A 41 -0.98 6.40 -3.24
CA THR A 41 -0.94 7.11 -1.95
C THR A 41 -1.95 6.55 -0.95
N ALA A 42 -3.19 6.34 -1.38
CA ALA A 42 -4.29 5.84 -0.56
C ALA A 42 -4.10 4.38 -0.09
N THR A 43 -3.14 3.63 -0.67
CA THR A 43 -2.82 2.27 -0.21
C THR A 43 -1.66 2.24 0.77
N ALA A 44 -0.84 3.29 0.84
CA ALA A 44 0.32 3.41 1.73
C ALA A 44 -0.08 3.69 3.19
N ILE A 45 -0.97 2.85 3.73
CA ILE A 45 -1.54 2.97 5.08
C ILE A 45 -1.50 1.59 5.75
N ALA A 46 -1.20 1.56 7.04
CA ALA A 46 -1.23 0.36 7.85
C ALA A 46 -1.81 0.65 9.24
N ALA A 47 -2.48 -0.34 9.83
CA ALA A 47 -2.98 -0.30 11.19
C ALA A 47 -2.47 -1.53 11.95
N ARG A 48 -2.11 -1.33 13.22
CA ARG A 48 -1.85 -2.44 14.15
C ARG A 48 -2.47 -2.15 15.51
N ARG A 49 -2.86 -3.20 16.22
CA ARG A 49 -3.31 -3.07 17.62
C ARG A 49 -2.10 -2.69 18.49
N GLN A 50 -2.30 -1.76 19.42
CA GLN A 50 -1.35 -1.36 20.44
C GLN A 50 -1.99 -1.60 21.81
N GLY A 51 -1.55 -2.65 22.53
CA GLY A 51 -2.17 -3.01 23.80
C GLY A 51 -3.58 -3.59 23.64
N LEU A 52 -4.45 -3.33 24.64
CA LEU A 52 -5.83 -3.83 24.66
C LEU A 52 -6.82 -2.90 23.94
N GLU A 53 -6.63 -1.58 24.04
CA GLU A 53 -7.59 -0.59 23.51
C GLU A 53 -6.99 0.35 22.46
N GLY A 54 -5.67 0.32 22.26
CA GLY A 54 -5.00 1.21 21.32
C GLY A 54 -4.90 0.63 19.92
N PHE A 55 -4.77 1.54 18.95
CA PHE A 55 -4.32 1.23 17.61
C PHE A 55 -3.29 2.28 17.17
N GLU A 56 -2.34 1.83 16.38
CA GLU A 56 -1.34 2.68 15.75
C GLU A 56 -1.58 2.66 14.24
N ILE A 57 -1.60 3.85 13.65
CA ILE A 57 -1.72 4.04 12.21
C ILE A 57 -0.39 4.54 11.67
N ALA A 58 0.12 3.87 10.64
CA ALA A 58 1.21 4.38 9.82
C ALA A 58 0.62 4.89 8.50
N ALA A 59 0.83 6.18 8.22
CA ALA A 59 0.38 6.84 6.99
C ALA A 59 1.47 7.81 6.49
N PRO A 60 2.61 7.32 6.00
CA PRO A 60 3.76 8.16 5.64
C PRO A 60 3.49 9.14 4.49
N LEU A 61 2.39 8.96 3.75
CA LEU A 61 1.94 9.86 2.68
C LEU A 61 0.65 10.63 3.04
N GLY A 62 0.25 10.61 4.32
CA GLY A 62 -0.99 11.20 4.80
C GLY A 62 -2.21 10.28 4.64
N LEU A 63 -3.35 10.72 5.18
CA LEU A 63 -4.63 9.99 5.13
C LEU A 63 -5.64 10.63 4.16
N ASP A 64 -5.37 11.84 3.69
CA ASP A 64 -6.34 12.64 2.93
C ASP A 64 -6.85 11.91 1.69
N ASP A 65 -5.97 11.25 0.94
CA ASP A 65 -6.39 10.55 -0.28
C ASP A 65 -7.29 9.34 0.01
N LEU A 66 -7.03 8.60 1.10
CA LEU A 66 -7.92 7.52 1.52
C LEU A 66 -9.29 8.06 1.92
N MET A 67 -9.32 9.09 2.77
CA MET A 67 -10.56 9.67 3.29
C MET A 67 -11.40 10.33 2.21
N ASN A 68 -10.76 10.87 1.18
CA ASN A 68 -11.40 11.57 0.07
C ASN A 68 -11.62 10.68 -1.16
N LEU A 69 -11.40 9.37 -1.07
CA LEU A 69 -11.58 8.42 -2.17
C LEU A 69 -10.77 8.80 -3.42
N VAL A 70 -9.52 9.23 -3.23
CA VAL A 70 -8.62 9.65 -4.30
C VAL A 70 -7.63 8.52 -4.62
N LEU A 71 -7.59 8.10 -5.88
CA LEU A 71 -6.62 7.17 -6.40
C LEU A 71 -5.62 7.90 -7.29
N ARG A 72 -4.41 8.10 -6.77
CA ARG A 72 -3.30 8.78 -7.47
C ARG A 72 -1.96 8.09 -7.18
N PRO A 73 -0.92 8.31 -8.01
CA PRO A 73 0.37 7.66 -7.78
C PRO A 73 1.03 8.25 -6.55
N SER A 74 1.86 7.47 -5.86
CA SER A 74 2.80 8.04 -4.90
C SER A 74 3.89 8.87 -5.61
N PRO A 75 4.64 9.72 -4.89
CA PRO A 75 5.75 10.46 -5.49
C PRO A 75 6.75 9.55 -6.24
N HIS A 76 7.02 8.36 -5.71
CA HIS A 76 7.91 7.37 -6.33
C HIS A 76 7.41 6.83 -7.66
N PHE A 77 6.09 6.88 -7.90
CA PHE A 77 5.42 6.42 -9.12
C PHE A 77 4.95 7.58 -10.01
N SER A 78 5.41 8.81 -9.76
CA SER A 78 5.04 9.97 -10.60
C SER A 78 5.91 10.13 -11.85
N GLY A 79 7.12 9.54 -11.85
CA GLY A 79 8.07 9.58 -12.97
C GLY A 79 8.16 8.26 -13.74
N GLU A 80 9.38 7.70 -13.86
CA GLU A 80 9.67 6.49 -14.66
C GLU A 80 8.78 5.28 -14.32
N LYS A 81 8.38 5.14 -13.05
CA LYS A 81 7.53 4.04 -12.58
C LYS A 81 6.03 4.27 -12.79
N ARG A 82 5.61 5.38 -13.40
CA ARG A 82 4.19 5.73 -13.63
C ARG A 82 3.42 4.64 -14.36
N ALA A 83 4.02 4.01 -15.37
CA ALA A 83 3.38 2.93 -16.13
C ALA A 83 2.98 1.74 -15.22
N ILE A 84 3.74 1.44 -14.17
CA ILE A 84 3.46 0.35 -13.24
C ILE A 84 2.21 0.67 -12.40
N PHE A 85 2.05 1.92 -11.96
CA PHE A 85 0.84 2.37 -11.28
C PHE A 85 -0.39 2.22 -12.19
N GLU A 86 -0.26 2.66 -13.44
CA GLU A 86 -1.36 2.64 -14.42
C GLU A 86 -1.85 1.21 -14.71
N ASP A 87 -0.93 0.31 -15.04
CA ASP A 87 -1.22 -1.11 -15.28
C ASP A 87 -1.87 -1.76 -14.05
N ARG A 88 -1.33 -1.49 -12.86
CA ARG A 88 -1.87 -2.01 -11.61
C ARG A 88 -3.28 -1.51 -11.34
N SER A 89 -3.55 -0.22 -11.55
CA SER A 89 -4.88 0.37 -11.33
C SER A 89 -5.93 -0.30 -12.21
N GLN A 90 -5.57 -0.62 -13.46
CA GLN A 90 -6.45 -1.31 -14.40
C GLN A 90 -6.65 -2.77 -13.99
N THR A 91 -5.55 -3.49 -13.74
CA THR A 91 -5.57 -4.92 -13.38
C THR A 91 -6.33 -5.19 -12.07
N LYS A 92 -6.27 -4.25 -11.12
CA LYS A 92 -7.01 -4.36 -9.85
C LYS A 92 -8.50 -4.02 -9.97
N GLY A 93 -8.93 -3.39 -11.07
CA GLY A 93 -10.33 -3.02 -11.27
C GLY A 93 -10.85 -2.08 -10.18
N TRP A 94 -10.02 -1.15 -9.71
CA TRP A 94 -10.37 -0.31 -8.56
C TRP A 94 -11.65 0.49 -8.79
N PHE A 95 -11.81 1.11 -9.95
CA PHE A 95 -13.00 1.90 -10.29
C PHE A 95 -14.27 1.05 -10.47
N THR A 96 -14.12 -0.24 -10.79
CA THR A 96 -15.25 -1.18 -10.84
C THR A 96 -15.71 -1.56 -9.43
N THR A 97 -14.75 -1.82 -8.54
CA THR A 97 -15.03 -2.23 -7.15
C THR A 97 -15.52 -1.05 -6.31
N TRP A 98 -14.98 0.14 -6.56
CA TRP A 98 -15.24 1.36 -5.80
C TRP A 98 -15.67 2.49 -6.74
N PRO A 99 -16.97 2.58 -7.08
CA PRO A 99 -17.47 3.51 -8.09
C PRO A 99 -17.29 5.00 -7.75
N LEU A 100 -17.09 5.32 -6.47
CA LEU A 100 -16.88 6.69 -6.00
C LEU A 100 -15.40 7.13 -5.99
N LEU A 101 -14.48 6.25 -6.38
CA LEU A 101 -13.07 6.63 -6.49
C LEU A 101 -12.89 7.72 -7.56
N ARG A 102 -12.08 8.72 -7.22
CA ARG A 102 -11.70 9.81 -8.10
C ARG A 102 -10.26 9.63 -8.53
N ARG A 103 -9.99 9.88 -9.81
CA ARG A 103 -8.64 9.91 -10.35
C ARG A 103 -8.15 11.35 -10.38
N THR A 104 -6.98 11.60 -9.80
CA THR A 104 -6.31 12.91 -9.80
C THR A 104 -4.86 12.77 -10.14
#